data_AF-A0A420W9C0-F1
#
_entry.id   AF-A0A420W9C0-F1
#
_cell.length_a   1.000
_cell.length_b   1.000
_cell.length_c   1.000
_cell.angle_alpha   90.00
_cell.angle_beta   90.00
_cell.angle_gamma   90.00
#
_symmetry.space_group_name_H-M   'P 1'
#
loop_
_entity.id
_entity.type
_entity.pdbx_description
1 polymer ?
#
loop_
_entity_poly.entity_id
_entity_poly.type
_entity_poly.pdbx_seq_one_letter_code
_entity_poly.pdbx_strand_id
1 'polypeptide(L)'
;MRLIDEYYFQIALTIAFIVIILTVPFLNYHLTFNVRFETLSLRCFFLNLASSLVFFLVEEGKFKSLLIFSLGGAVTSLLFVKFHSTYLVLLSLALTITSVIMVSLVACYYLSSGRTSRKQF
;
A
#
# COMPACT_ATOMS: atom_id res chain seq x y z
N MET A 1 20.51 6.42 0.51
CA MET A 1 19.08 6.28 0.86
C MET A 1 18.27 7.42 0.21
N ARG A 2 18.47 7.68 -1.10
CA ARG A 2 17.72 8.69 -1.89
C ARG A 2 16.38 8.17 -2.43
N LEU A 3 16.19 6.84 -2.41
CA LEU A 3 15.00 6.17 -2.97
C LEU A 3 13.68 6.52 -2.27
N ILE A 4 13.74 6.96 -1.00
CA ILE A 4 12.57 7.31 -0.19
C ILE A 4 12.14 8.78 -0.42
N ASP A 5 13.09 9.65 -0.78
CA ASP A 5 12.80 11.08 -1.04
C ASP A 5 12.07 11.30 -2.38
N GLU A 6 12.11 10.33 -3.28
CA GLU A 6 11.51 10.45 -4.61
C GLU A 6 10.12 9.82 -4.65
N TYR A 7 9.10 10.69 -4.63
CA TYR A 7 7.71 10.38 -5.01
C TYR A 7 7.61 9.57 -6.31
N TYR A 8 8.59 9.71 -7.21
CA TYR A 8 8.69 8.94 -8.45
C TYR A 8 8.75 7.42 -8.22
N PHE A 9 9.40 6.94 -7.15
CA PHE A 9 9.44 5.51 -6.86
C PHE A 9 8.07 4.98 -6.42
N GLN A 10 7.32 5.75 -5.62
CA GLN A 10 5.95 5.41 -5.22
C GLN A 10 5.01 5.36 -6.43
N ILE A 11 5.10 6.38 -7.30
CA ILE A 11 4.30 6.48 -8.51
C ILE A 11 4.66 5.35 -9.47
N ALA A 12 5.95 5.06 -9.69
CA ALA A 12 6.40 3.97 -10.55
C ALA A 12 5.93 2.60 -10.04
N LEU A 13 6.00 2.36 -8.73
CA LEU A 13 5.52 1.11 -8.13
C LEU A 13 4.00 0.95 -8.31
N THR A 14 3.26 2.03 -8.07
CA THR A 14 1.79 2.05 -8.24
C THR A 14 1.40 1.83 -9.70
N ILE A 15 2.08 2.50 -10.64
CA ILE A 15 1.87 2.32 -12.08
C ILE A 15 2.21 0.89 -12.49
N ALA A 16 3.31 0.31 -12.01
CA ALA A 16 3.69 -1.07 -12.31
C ALA A 16 2.60 -2.06 -11.86
N PHE A 17 2.07 -1.90 -10.64
CA PHE A 17 0.97 -2.73 -10.17
C PHE A 17 -0.34 -2.49 -10.93
N ILE A 18 -0.66 -1.26 -11.30
CA ILE A 18 -1.83 -0.96 -12.14
C ILE A 18 -1.70 -1.63 -13.51
N VAL A 19 -0.52 -1.58 -14.14
CA VAL A 19 -0.26 -2.24 -15.43
C VAL A 19 -0.44 -3.76 -15.29
N ILE A 20 0.07 -4.37 -14.22
CA ILE A 20 -0.13 -5.79 -13.93
C ILE A 20 -1.62 -6.11 -13.74
N ILE A 21 -2.38 -5.26 -13.05
CA ILE A 21 -3.83 -5.46 -12.87
C ILE A 21 -4.58 -5.33 -14.19
N LEU A 22 -4.20 -4.38 -15.04
CA LEU A 22 -4.79 -4.18 -16.36
C LEU A 22 -4.50 -5.35 -17.31
N THR A 23 -3.42 -6.12 -17.11
CA THR A 23 -3.16 -7.33 -17.90
C THR A 23 -3.91 -8.57 -17.41
N VAL A 24 -4.41 -8.59 -16.17
CA VAL A 24 -5.25 -9.68 -15.62
C VAL A 24 -6.47 -10.03 -16.49
N PRO A 25 -7.29 -9.08 -16.99
CA PRO A 25 -8.43 -9.41 -17.85
C PRO A 25 -8.00 -9.99 -19.21
N PHE A 26 -6.79 -9.70 -19.70
CA PHE A 26 -6.27 -10.25 -20.97
C PHE A 26 -5.67 -11.66 -20.81
N LEU A 27 -5.41 -12.10 -19.59
CA LEU A 27 -4.89 -13.44 -19.27
C LEU A 27 -5.98 -14.52 -19.17
N ASN A 28 -7.22 -14.24 -19.62
CA ASN A 28 -8.32 -15.21 -19.72
C ASN A 28 -8.73 -15.89 -18.39
N TYR A 29 -8.52 -15.22 -17.25
CA TYR A 29 -9.08 -15.67 -15.98
C TYR A 29 -10.46 -15.03 -15.76
N HIS A 30 -11.53 -15.80 -15.98
CA HIS A 30 -12.82 -15.51 -15.37
C HIS A 30 -12.66 -15.59 -13.85
N LEU A 31 -12.36 -14.46 -13.22
CA LEU A 31 -12.30 -14.35 -11.76
C LEU A 31 -13.72 -14.41 -11.21
N THR A 32 -14.22 -15.62 -11.02
CA THR A 32 -15.49 -15.87 -10.35
C THR A 32 -15.39 -15.37 -8.91
N PHE A 33 -16.44 -14.67 -8.47
CA PHE A 33 -16.55 -14.22 -7.09
C PHE A 33 -16.42 -15.41 -6.12
N ASN A 34 -15.58 -15.26 -5.11
CA ASN A 34 -15.28 -16.32 -4.14
C ASN A 34 -15.15 -15.68 -2.76
N VAL A 35 -15.66 -16.35 -1.72
CA VAL A 35 -15.56 -15.93 -0.30
C VAL A 35 -14.11 -15.60 0.09
N ARG A 36 -13.14 -16.23 -0.58
CA ARG A 36 -11.70 -15.92 -0.41
C ARG A 36 -11.35 -14.46 -0.73
N PHE A 37 -12.04 -13.81 -1.67
CA PHE A 37 -11.82 -12.40 -2.02
C PHE A 37 -12.36 -11.44 -0.96
N GLU A 38 -13.46 -11.78 -0.27
CA GLU A 38 -13.94 -11.00 0.89
C GLU A 38 -12.96 -11.05 2.05
N THR A 39 -12.50 -12.24 2.42
CA THR A 39 -11.48 -12.37 3.47
C THR A 39 -10.19 -11.65 3.09
N LEU A 40 -9.78 -11.69 1.82
CA LEU A 40 -8.63 -10.94 1.32
C LEU A 40 -8.84 -9.43 1.43
N SER A 41 -9.99 -8.92 1.00
CA SER A 41 -10.31 -7.48 1.08
C SER A 41 -10.33 -6.97 2.52
N LEU A 42 -10.90 -7.74 3.46
CA LEU A 42 -10.88 -7.39 4.89
C LEU A 42 -9.45 -7.34 5.45
N ARG A 43 -8.59 -8.29 5.08
CA ARG A 43 -7.16 -8.24 5.47
C ARG A 43 -6.46 -7.01 4.90
N CYS A 44 -6.73 -6.68 3.64
CA CYS A 44 -6.23 -5.45 3.00
C CYS A 44 -6.71 -4.20 3.75
N PHE A 45 -7.97 -4.16 4.17
CA PHE A 45 -8.52 -3.06 4.97
C PHE A 45 -7.75 -2.84 6.28
N PHE A 46 -7.56 -3.90 7.07
CA PHE A 46 -6.83 -3.81 8.34
C PHE A 46 -5.37 -3.43 8.17
N LEU A 47 -4.69 -3.99 7.15
CA LEU A 47 -3.31 -3.63 6.85
C LEU A 47 -3.17 -2.16 6.45
N ASN A 48 -4.08 -1.66 5.62
CA ASN A 48 -4.09 -0.25 5.24
C ASN A 48 -4.38 0.68 6.43
N LEU A 49 -5.27 0.29 7.36
CA LEU A 49 -5.48 1.03 8.59
C LEU A 49 -4.21 1.07 9.46
N ALA A 50 -3.56 -0.08 9.65
CA ALA A 50 -2.30 -0.16 10.39
C ALA A 50 -1.21 0.70 9.76
N SER A 51 -1.04 0.64 8.44
CA SER A 51 -0.10 1.50 7.71
C SER A 51 -0.44 2.98 7.85
N SER A 52 -1.72 3.35 7.82
CA SER A 52 -2.16 4.73 8.03
C SER A 52 -1.79 5.22 9.42
N LEU A 53 -1.98 4.38 10.44
CA LEU A 53 -1.57 4.69 11.82
C LEU A 53 -0.06 4.91 11.92
N VAL A 54 0.74 4.07 11.26
CA VAL A 54 2.20 4.27 11.22
C VAL A 54 2.56 5.60 10.57
N PHE A 55 1.99 5.93 9.41
CA PHE A 55 2.26 7.21 8.75
C PHE A 55 1.75 8.42 9.54
N PHE A 56 0.72 8.25 10.36
CA PHE A 56 0.22 9.30 11.24
C PHE A 56 1.13 9.52 12.46
N LEU A 57 1.67 8.45 13.04
CA LEU A 57 2.58 8.48 14.19
C LEU A 57 3.99 8.97 13.83
N VAL A 58 4.41 8.80 12.58
CA VAL A 58 5.67 9.33 12.09
C VAL A 58 5.49 10.84 11.85
N GLU A 59 5.87 11.65 12.86
CA GLU A 59 5.62 13.10 12.97
C GLU A 59 6.29 13.98 11.90
N GLU A 60 7.03 13.40 10.96
CA GLU A 60 7.62 14.15 9.85
C GLU A 60 6.62 14.28 8.71
N GLY A 61 6.11 15.49 8.48
CA GLY A 61 5.16 15.83 7.41
C GLY A 61 5.55 15.34 6.00
N LYS A 62 6.80 14.93 5.78
CA LYS A 62 7.29 14.25 4.58
C LYS A 62 6.52 12.98 4.22
N PHE A 63 6.04 12.23 5.21
CA PHE A 63 5.35 10.95 4.99
C PHE A 63 3.82 11.08 5.00
N LYS A 64 3.26 12.27 5.27
CA LYS A 64 1.80 12.49 5.26
C LYS A 64 1.17 12.20 3.90
N SER A 65 1.90 12.40 2.80
CA SER A 65 1.41 12.06 1.46
C SER A 65 1.20 10.56 1.25
N LEU A 66 1.93 9.71 1.98
CA LEU A 66 1.77 8.25 1.92
C LEU A 66 0.43 7.77 2.48
N LEU A 67 -0.22 8.57 3.32
CA LEU A 67 -1.57 8.30 3.83
C LEU A 67 -2.57 8.14 2.69
N ILE A 68 -2.36 8.78 1.54
CA ILE A 68 -3.32 8.70 0.43
C ILE A 68 -3.42 7.28 -0.13
N PHE A 69 -2.31 6.54 -0.14
CA PHE A 69 -2.26 5.17 -0.65
C PHE A 69 -2.89 4.19 0.34
N SER A 70 -2.60 4.36 1.64
CA SER A 70 -3.19 3.50 2.67
C SER A 70 -4.69 3.78 2.82
N LEU A 71 -5.11 5.04 2.90
CA LEU A 71 -6.54 5.41 2.94
C LEU A 71 -7.26 4.99 1.65
N GLY A 72 -6.64 5.18 0.49
CA GLY A 72 -7.18 4.70 -0.79
C GLY A 72 -7.40 3.18 -0.79
N GLY A 73 -6.45 2.41 -0.24
CA GLY A 73 -6.56 0.95 -0.10
C GLY A 73 -7.69 0.52 0.85
N ALA A 74 -7.91 1.27 1.94
CA ALA A 74 -9.00 1.05 2.87
C ALA A 74 -10.38 1.40 2.27
N VAL A 75 -10.47 2.50 1.52
CA VAL A 75 -11.71 2.90 0.84
C VAL A 75 -12.06 1.90 -0.27
N THR A 76 -11.08 1.50 -1.08
CA THR A 76 -11.30 0.53 -2.17
C THR A 76 -11.68 -0.87 -1.66
N SER A 77 -11.14 -1.31 -0.52
CA SER A 77 -11.58 -2.57 0.13
C SER A 77 -13.03 -2.48 0.63
N LEU A 78 -13.43 -1.36 1.24
CA LEU A 78 -14.83 -1.11 1.62
C LEU A 78 -15.76 -1.07 0.40
N LEU A 79 -15.35 -0.40 -0.68
CA LEU A 79 -16.11 -0.35 -1.93
C LEU A 79 -16.27 -1.75 -2.54
N PHE A 80 -15.25 -2.61 -2.43
CA PHE A 80 -15.40 -4.01 -2.85
C PHE A 80 -16.49 -4.73 -2.08
N VAL A 81 -16.57 -4.59 -0.75
CA VAL A 81 -17.61 -5.24 0.07
C VAL A 81 -19.02 -4.80 -0.35
N LYS A 82 -19.16 -3.57 -0.87
CA LYS A 82 -20.44 -3.02 -1.32
C LYS A 82 -20.81 -3.38 -2.77
N PHE A 83 -19.83 -3.38 -3.68
CA PHE A 83 -20.08 -3.51 -5.12
C PHE A 83 -19.64 -4.87 -5.69
N HIS A 84 -18.96 -5.70 -4.91
CA HIS A 84 -18.46 -7.04 -5.23
C HIS A 84 -17.66 -7.13 -6.55
N SER A 85 -17.09 -6.01 -6.99
CA SER A 85 -16.32 -5.92 -8.23
C SER A 85 -14.90 -6.43 -8.04
N THR A 86 -14.50 -7.45 -8.79
CA THR A 86 -13.17 -8.06 -8.71
C THR A 86 -12.04 -7.06 -8.97
N TYR A 87 -12.28 -6.06 -9.83
CA TYR A 87 -11.31 -5.00 -10.11
C TYR A 87 -10.99 -4.16 -8.87
N LEU A 88 -11.96 -3.97 -7.97
CA LEU A 88 -11.75 -3.25 -6.71
C LEU A 88 -10.87 -4.03 -5.74
N VAL A 89 -10.95 -5.37 -5.75
CA VAL A 89 -10.05 -6.21 -4.94
C VAL A 89 -8.61 -6.08 -5.41
N LEU A 90 -8.40 -6.16 -6.73
CA LEU A 90 -7.08 -6.04 -7.32
C LEU A 90 -6.49 -4.65 -7.03
N LEU A 91 -7.29 -3.60 -7.18
CA LEU A 91 -6.88 -2.24 -6.85
C LEU A 91 -6.54 -2.09 -5.36
N SER A 92 -7.38 -2.64 -4.47
CA SER A 92 -7.12 -2.63 -3.03
C SER A 92 -5.83 -3.39 -2.68
N LEU A 93 -5.57 -4.53 -3.34
CA LEU A 93 -4.35 -5.30 -3.16
C LEU A 93 -3.10 -4.49 -3.54
N ALA A 94 -3.11 -3.84 -4.71
CA ALA A 94 -2.00 -3.00 -5.15
C ALA A 94 -1.71 -1.86 -4.18
N LEU A 95 -2.74 -1.14 -3.74
CA LEU A 95 -2.60 -0.05 -2.78
C LEU A 95 -2.07 -0.55 -1.43
N THR A 96 -2.54 -1.73 -0.98
CA THR A 96 -2.05 -2.37 0.26
C THR A 96 -0.57 -2.73 0.15
N ILE A 97 -0.15 -3.36 -0.95
CA ILE A 97 1.25 -3.76 -1.15
C ILE A 97 2.15 -2.53 -1.16
N THR A 98 1.79 -1.48 -1.91
CA THR A 98 2.52 -0.22 -1.93
C THR A 98 2.63 0.38 -0.54
N SER A 99 1.52 0.41 0.21
CA SER A 99 1.49 0.94 1.56
C SER A 99 2.41 0.17 2.52
N VAL A 100 2.37 -1.16 2.50
CA VAL A 100 3.22 -2.02 3.36
C VAL A 100 4.71 -1.89 3.02
N ILE A 101 5.06 -1.81 1.73
CA ILE A 101 6.45 -1.57 1.31
C ILE A 101 6.93 -0.22 1.83
N MET A 102 6.10 0.81 1.75
CA MET A 102 6.46 2.15 2.21
C MET A 102 6.63 2.20 3.73
N VAL A 103 5.74 1.56 4.50
CA VAL A 103 5.91 1.40 5.96
C VAL A 103 7.24 0.72 6.28
N SER A 104 7.60 -0.33 5.54
CA SER A 104 8.85 -1.06 5.74
C SER A 104 10.08 -0.19 5.44
N LEU A 105 10.02 0.62 4.39
CA LEU A 105 11.07 1.58 4.04
C LEU A 105 11.22 2.67 5.10
N VAL A 106 10.11 3.20 5.61
CA VAL A 106 10.10 4.18 6.71
C VAL A 106 10.71 3.58 7.98
N ALA A 107 10.33 2.35 8.36
CA ALA A 107 10.93 1.65 9.49
C ALA A 107 12.45 1.47 9.33
N CYS A 108 12.89 1.04 8.15
CA CYS A 108 14.32 0.92 7.82
C CYS A 108 15.08 2.26 7.91
N TYR A 109 14.45 3.36 7.49
CA TYR A 109 15.01 4.71 7.59
C TYR A 109 15.22 5.14 9.05
N TYR A 110 14.23 4.93 9.91
CA TYR A 110 14.38 5.27 11.34
C TYR A 110 15.42 4.39 12.04
N LEU A 111 15.47 3.09 11.73
CA LEU A 111 16.48 2.16 12.24
C LEU A 111 17.91 2.54 11.79
N SER A 112 18.10 3.00 10.56
CA SER A 112 19.40 3.42 10.06
C SER A 112 19.82 4.78 10.64
N SER A 113 18.91 5.74 10.72
CA SER A 113 19.15 7.07 11.28
C SER A 113 19.60 6.99 12.75
N GLY A 114 18.92 6.19 13.57
CA GLY A 114 19.29 5.96 14.97
C GLY A 114 20.67 5.30 15.16
N ARG A 115 21.14 4.51 14.18
CA ARG A 115 22.51 3.93 14.19
C ARG A 115 23.60 4.97 13.93
N THR A 116 23.32 6.00 13.17
CA THR A 116 24.27 7.09 12.87
C THR A 116 24.47 8.01 14.07
N SER A 117 23.41 8.31 14.83
CA SER A 117 23.51 9.09 16.07
C SER A 117 24.36 8.40 17.16
N ARG A 118 24.36 7.06 17.22
CA ARG A 118 25.21 6.31 18.17
C ARG A 118 26.69 6.23 17.80
N LYS A 119 27.10 6.66 16.60
CA LYS A 119 28.51 6.66 16.20
C LYS A 119 29.19 8.02 16.42
N GLN A 120 28.46 9.01 16.93
CA GLN A 120 28.98 10.34 17.25
C GLN A 120 29.15 10.57 18.76
N PHE A 121 28.98 9.52 19.58
CA PHE A 121 29.33 9.50 21.00
C PHE A 121 30.38 8.42 21.25
#